data_AF-A0A7J8U9R5-F1
#
_entry.id   AF-A0A7J8U9R5-F1
#
_cell.length_a   1.000
_cell.length_b   1.000
_cell.length_c   1.000
_cell.angle_alpha   90.00
_cell.angle_beta   90.00
_cell.angle_gamma   90.00
#
_symmetry.space_group_name_H-M   'P 1'
#
loop_
_entity.id
_entity.type
_entity.pdbx_description
1 polymer ?
#
loop_
_entity_poly.entity_id
_entity_poly.type
_entity_poly.pdbx_seq_one_letter_code
_entity_poly.pdbx_strand_id
1 'polypeptide(L)'
;IYAFGDSYTDTGNAQLLGSSKNLKKGQEKPNNGWLLIDFVRDALNISSLPPYKSVNANFSSGVNFAMAGATVFTEEFLSQHKINSTLMWKDGYHSFQTQIEWYNKFVSDVACKGKDNESCKADMENSLFWIGEIGIDDYVRALRSKVSLRWIKDMAMAHTSRLLA
;
A
#
# COMPACT_ATOMS: atom_id res chain seq x y z
N ILE A 1 11.68 -7.36 4.09
CA ILE A 1 10.20 -7.35 4.04
C ILE A 1 9.74 -6.40 2.93
N TYR A 2 8.84 -6.80 2.06
CA TYR A 2 8.16 -5.93 1.10
C TYR A 2 6.68 -5.86 1.47
N ALA A 3 6.22 -4.72 1.96
CA ALA A 3 4.87 -4.57 2.50
C ALA A 3 3.96 -3.76 1.58
N PHE A 4 2.72 -4.21 1.46
CA PHE A 4 1.66 -3.61 0.66
C PHE A 4 0.38 -3.57 1.49
N GLY A 5 -0.58 -2.73 1.11
CA GLY A 5 -1.88 -2.63 1.77
C GLY A 5 -2.35 -1.20 1.99
N ASP A 6 -3.26 -1.04 2.92
CA ASP A 6 -3.91 0.22 3.25
C ASP A 6 -3.29 0.92 4.48
N SER A 7 -4.10 1.72 5.17
CA SER A 7 -3.80 2.39 6.44
C SER A 7 -3.38 1.46 7.59
N TYR A 8 -3.77 0.19 7.59
CA TYR A 8 -3.34 -0.79 8.59
C TYR A 8 -1.90 -1.27 8.39
N THR A 9 -1.28 -0.94 7.26
CA THR A 9 0.11 -1.30 6.94
C THR A 9 0.98 -0.07 6.66
N ASP A 10 0.44 1.07 6.24
CA ASP A 10 1.22 2.27 5.87
C ASP A 10 2.08 2.83 7.01
N THR A 11 3.40 2.88 6.80
CA THR A 11 4.38 3.46 7.75
C THR A 11 4.73 4.93 7.49
N GLY A 12 4.08 5.60 6.53
CA GLY A 12 4.22 7.04 6.32
C GLY A 12 4.13 7.53 4.87
N ASN A 13 3.80 6.67 3.89
CA ASN A 13 3.67 7.09 2.48
C ASN A 13 2.58 8.15 2.30
N ALA A 14 1.39 7.96 2.89
CA ALA A 14 0.30 8.94 2.80
C ALA A 14 0.65 10.29 3.47
N GLN A 15 1.46 10.27 4.52
CA GLN A 15 1.96 11.50 5.16
C GLN A 15 2.94 12.24 4.25
N LEU A 16 3.93 11.52 3.72
CA LEU A 16 4.97 12.10 2.85
C LEU A 16 4.39 12.66 1.55
N LEU A 17 3.30 12.08 1.05
CA LEU A 17 2.58 12.58 -0.12
C LEU A 17 1.59 13.71 0.20
N GLY A 18 1.43 14.08 1.46
CA GLY A 18 0.54 15.16 1.89
C GLY A 18 -0.96 14.81 1.79
N SER A 19 -1.29 13.53 1.67
CA SER A 19 -2.65 13.00 1.65
C SER A 19 -3.30 13.00 3.03
N SER A 20 -2.44 12.98 4.06
CA SER A 20 -2.78 12.92 5.48
C SER A 20 -2.84 14.30 6.16
N LYS A 21 -2.91 15.42 5.42
CA LYS A 21 -2.80 16.80 5.97
C LYS A 21 -3.73 17.13 7.16
N ASN A 22 -4.82 16.39 7.32
CA ASN A 22 -5.80 16.57 8.40
C ASN A 22 -5.66 15.57 9.56
N LEU A 23 -4.78 14.57 9.47
CA LEU A 23 -4.53 13.63 10.55
C LEU A 23 -3.42 14.20 11.45
N LYS A 24 -3.69 14.28 12.75
CA LYS A 24 -2.68 14.74 13.72
C LYS A 24 -1.55 13.71 13.77
N LYS A 25 -0.31 14.18 13.92
CA LYS A 25 0.88 13.33 14.14
C LYS A 25 0.57 12.31 15.25
N GLY A 26 0.58 11.02 14.92
CA GLY A 26 0.22 9.92 15.85
C GLY A 26 -1.20 9.37 15.77
N GLN A 27 -2.11 9.99 15.02
CA GLN A 27 -3.41 9.41 14.61
C GLN A 27 -3.34 8.68 13.27
N GLU A 28 -2.17 8.70 12.63
CA GLU A 28 -1.91 8.18 11.29
C GLU A 28 -1.65 6.67 11.29
N LYS A 29 -1.35 6.10 12.47
CA LYS A 29 -1.24 4.67 12.70
C LYS A 29 -2.39 4.22 13.60
N PRO A 30 -3.26 3.28 13.16
CA PRO A 30 -4.21 2.65 14.06
C PRO A 30 -3.48 2.03 15.28
N ASN A 31 -4.17 1.93 16.42
CA ASN A 31 -3.70 1.28 17.66
C ASN A 31 -2.47 1.93 18.34
N ASN A 32 -2.60 3.16 18.87
CA ASN A 32 -1.57 3.83 19.68
C ASN A 32 -0.19 3.95 18.99
N GLY A 33 -0.14 3.93 17.66
CA GLY A 33 1.12 4.04 16.92
C GLY A 33 1.75 2.73 16.45
N TRP A 34 1.10 1.58 16.66
CA TRP A 34 1.63 0.25 16.30
C TRP A 34 0.78 -0.44 15.25
N LEU A 35 1.41 -0.79 14.13
CA LEU A 35 0.80 -1.59 13.06
C LEU A 35 1.11 -3.07 13.31
N LEU A 36 0.31 -3.99 12.76
CA LEU A 36 0.60 -5.43 12.87
C LEU A 36 1.98 -5.77 12.30
N ILE A 37 2.38 -5.08 11.23
CA ILE A 37 3.71 -5.22 10.61
C ILE A 37 4.85 -4.78 11.54
N ASP A 38 4.60 -3.91 12.53
CA ASP A 38 5.61 -3.53 13.54
C ASP A 38 5.96 -4.74 14.45
N PHE A 39 4.99 -5.59 14.79
CA PHE A 39 5.26 -6.81 15.57
C PHE A 39 6.02 -7.86 14.77
N VAL A 40 5.71 -7.99 13.48
CA VAL A 40 6.45 -8.89 12.56
C VAL A 40 7.90 -8.43 12.42
N ARG A 41 8.11 -7.12 12.28
CA ARG A 41 9.44 -6.51 12.25
C ARG A 41 10.22 -6.86 13.52
N ASP A 42 9.61 -6.69 14.68
CA ASP A 42 10.26 -6.95 15.98
C ASP A 42 10.59 -8.43 16.15
N ALA A 43 9.68 -9.34 15.75
CA ALA A 43 9.92 -10.78 15.78
C ALA A 43 11.08 -11.23 14.86
N LEU A 44 11.28 -10.51 13.75
CA LEU A 44 12.39 -10.75 12.81
C LEU A 44 13.66 -9.95 13.15
N ASN A 45 13.66 -9.23 14.27
CA ASN A 45 14.78 -8.38 14.72
C ASN A 45 15.23 -7.35 13.66
N ILE A 46 14.25 -6.76 12.96
CA ILE A 46 14.48 -5.72 11.96
C ILE A 46 14.30 -4.34 12.62
N SER A 47 15.18 -3.39 12.31
CA SER A 47 15.15 -2.07 12.97
C SER A 47 14.06 -1.13 12.45
N SER A 48 13.75 -1.20 11.15
CA SER A 48 12.76 -0.32 10.53
C SER A 48 12.20 -0.91 9.24
N LEU A 49 10.99 -0.48 8.89
CA LEU A 49 10.37 -0.74 7.59
C LEU A 49 9.93 0.61 6.98
N PRO A 50 10.87 1.32 6.32
CA PRO A 50 10.61 2.69 5.89
C PRO A 50 9.58 2.77 4.76
N PRO A 51 8.80 3.86 4.69
CA PRO A 51 7.92 4.12 3.56
C PRO A 51 8.72 4.36 2.28
N TYR A 52 8.27 3.79 1.17
CA TYR A 52 8.89 3.92 -0.16
C TYR A 52 9.14 5.37 -0.58
N LYS A 53 8.24 6.29 -0.19
CA LYS A 53 8.35 7.71 -0.52
C LYS A 53 9.41 8.47 0.27
N SER A 54 10.14 7.82 1.18
CA SER A 54 11.23 8.44 1.92
C SER A 54 12.49 8.59 1.05
N VAL A 55 12.92 9.83 0.82
CA VAL A 55 14.01 10.18 -0.12
C VAL A 55 15.40 9.70 0.33
N ASN A 56 15.60 9.41 1.62
CA ASN A 56 16.90 9.03 2.19
C ASN A 56 16.82 7.83 3.15
N ALA A 57 15.83 6.95 2.97
CA ALA A 57 15.68 5.78 3.83
C ALA A 57 16.68 4.67 3.49
N ASN A 58 17.08 3.91 4.51
CA ASN A 58 17.80 2.65 4.33
C ASN A 58 16.79 1.51 4.12
N PHE A 59 16.77 0.94 2.92
CA PHE A 59 15.87 -0.15 2.55
C PHE A 59 16.48 -1.56 2.74
N SER A 60 17.61 -1.69 3.43
CA SER A 60 18.34 -2.96 3.56
C SER A 60 17.54 -4.09 4.20
N SER A 61 16.58 -3.76 5.08
CA SER A 61 15.72 -4.75 5.74
C SER A 61 14.32 -4.84 5.13
N GLY A 62 14.05 -4.04 4.10
CA GLY A 62 12.74 -3.96 3.47
C GLY A 62 12.27 -2.55 3.18
N VAL A 63 11.10 -2.48 2.55
CA VAL A 63 10.42 -1.25 2.19
C VAL A 63 8.91 -1.45 2.28
N ASN A 64 8.21 -0.39 2.68
CA ASN A 64 6.76 -0.36 2.75
C ASN A 64 6.18 0.46 1.59
N PHE A 65 5.38 -0.18 0.75
CA PHE A 65 4.63 0.42 -0.35
C PHE A 65 3.16 0.69 0.02
N ALA A 66 2.69 0.20 1.17
CA ALA A 66 1.32 0.42 1.64
C ALA A 66 1.04 1.90 1.78
N MET A 67 -0.22 2.27 1.56
CA MET A 67 -0.67 3.64 1.60
C MET A 67 -2.04 3.74 2.24
N ALA A 68 -2.20 4.65 3.19
CA ALA A 68 -3.52 4.90 3.76
C ALA A 68 -4.54 5.24 2.65
N GLY A 69 -5.77 4.75 2.80
CA GLY A 69 -6.86 4.98 1.84
C GLY A 69 -6.69 4.28 0.50
N ALA A 70 -5.76 3.31 0.39
CA ALA A 70 -5.48 2.60 -0.84
C ALA A 70 -6.63 1.69 -1.26
N THR A 71 -6.97 1.77 -2.53
CA THR A 71 -8.09 1.04 -3.13
C THR A 71 -7.60 -0.12 -3.99
N VAL A 72 -8.41 -1.17 -4.10
CA VAL A 72 -8.21 -2.21 -5.11
C VAL A 72 -8.37 -1.62 -6.51
N PHE A 73 -9.33 -0.70 -6.67
CA PHE A 73 -9.57 -0.02 -7.94
C PHE A 73 -8.61 1.16 -8.15
N THR A 74 -8.30 1.47 -9.41
CA THR A 74 -7.57 2.69 -9.74
C THR A 74 -8.45 3.93 -9.57
N GLU A 75 -7.82 5.09 -9.44
CA GLU A 75 -8.51 6.38 -9.35
C GLU A 75 -9.39 6.61 -10.59
N GLU A 76 -8.92 6.22 -11.77
CA GLU A 76 -9.67 6.30 -13.03
C GLU A 76 -10.90 5.40 -13.00
N PHE A 77 -10.78 4.16 -12.51
CA PHE A 77 -11.89 3.23 -12.43
C PHE A 77 -13.00 3.76 -11.52
N LEU A 78 -12.63 4.28 -10.34
CA LEU A 78 -13.58 4.87 -9.40
C LEU A 78 -14.29 6.09 -10.00
N SER A 79 -13.53 6.97 -10.66
CA SER A 79 -14.06 8.16 -11.34
C SER A 79 -15.04 7.80 -12.46
N GLN A 80 -14.69 6.83 -13.32
CA GLN A 80 -15.54 6.35 -14.41
C GLN A 80 -16.89 5.81 -13.91
N HIS A 81 -16.90 5.14 -12.76
CA HIS A 81 -18.11 4.59 -12.15
C HIS A 81 -18.82 5.55 -11.19
N LYS A 82 -18.36 6.82 -11.11
CA LYS A 82 -18.91 7.85 -10.21
C LYS A 82 -18.92 7.41 -8.74
N ILE A 83 -17.90 6.65 -8.34
CA ILE A 83 -17.67 6.23 -6.96
C ILE A 83 -16.83 7.31 -6.28
N ASN A 84 -17.54 8.28 -5.71
CA ASN A 84 -16.93 9.47 -5.13
C ASN A 84 -17.34 9.53 -3.66
N SER A 85 -16.37 9.39 -2.75
CA SER A 85 -16.66 9.45 -1.32
C SER A 85 -16.74 10.88 -0.81
N THR A 86 -17.71 11.15 0.06
CA THR A 86 -17.70 12.32 0.95
C THR A 86 -17.08 12.01 2.31
N LEU A 87 -16.78 10.73 2.58
CA LEU A 87 -16.25 10.24 3.85
C LEU A 87 -14.73 10.05 3.84
N MET A 88 -14.14 9.94 2.64
CA MET A 88 -12.70 9.82 2.42
C MET A 88 -12.17 11.09 1.76
N TRP A 89 -10.85 11.33 1.86
CA TRP A 89 -10.22 12.39 1.08
C TRP A 89 -10.37 12.13 -0.41
N LYS A 90 -10.55 13.23 -1.16
CA LYS A 90 -10.87 13.20 -2.59
C LYS A 90 -9.66 12.91 -3.47
N ASP A 91 -8.48 13.32 -3.03
CA ASP A 91 -7.24 13.28 -3.83
C ASP A 91 -6.09 12.72 -3.00
N GLY A 92 -5.08 12.18 -3.68
CA GLY A 92 -3.85 11.72 -3.03
C GLY A 92 -3.99 10.39 -2.30
N TYR A 93 -4.97 9.54 -2.60
CA TYR A 93 -4.83 8.11 -2.34
C TYR A 93 -4.28 7.45 -3.60
N HIS A 94 -3.63 6.31 -3.46
CA HIS A 94 -3.18 5.53 -4.62
C HIS A 94 -3.63 4.08 -4.48
N SER A 95 -3.91 3.46 -5.62
CA SER A 95 -4.41 2.09 -5.68
C SER A 95 -3.32 1.06 -5.34
N PHE A 96 -3.74 -0.17 -5.05
CA PHE A 96 -2.82 -1.29 -4.91
C PHE A 96 -1.97 -1.53 -6.17
N GLN A 97 -2.53 -1.27 -7.36
CA GLN A 97 -1.79 -1.30 -8.63
C GLN A 97 -0.59 -0.33 -8.60
N THR A 98 -0.78 0.88 -8.07
CA THR A 98 0.30 1.86 -7.91
C THR A 98 1.38 1.38 -6.94
N GLN A 99 1.01 0.63 -5.90
CA GLN A 99 1.98 0.03 -4.97
C GLN A 99 2.84 -1.03 -5.67
N ILE A 100 2.25 -1.83 -6.57
CA ILE A 100 2.99 -2.79 -7.41
C ILE A 100 3.95 -2.06 -8.36
N GLU A 101 3.50 -0.96 -8.97
CA GLU A 101 4.37 -0.13 -9.84
C GLU A 101 5.55 0.44 -9.07
N TRP A 102 5.33 0.92 -7.84
CA TRP A 102 6.40 1.37 -6.95
C TRP A 102 7.37 0.24 -6.59
N TYR A 103 6.86 -0.96 -6.33
CA TYR A 103 7.69 -2.14 -6.10
C TYR A 103 8.55 -2.48 -7.32
N ASN A 104 7.96 -2.55 -8.51
CA ASN A 104 8.70 -2.84 -9.75
C ASN A 104 9.78 -1.80 -10.00
N LYS A 105 9.47 -0.52 -9.77
CA LYS A 105 10.44 0.57 -9.86
C LYS A 105 11.55 0.45 -8.81
N PHE A 106 11.21 0.09 -7.57
CA PHE A 106 12.18 -0.14 -6.50
C PHE A 106 13.12 -1.30 -6.85
N VAL A 107 12.60 -2.41 -7.37
CA VAL A 107 13.42 -3.56 -7.78
C VAL A 107 14.42 -3.14 -8.86
N SER A 108 13.94 -2.46 -9.92
CA SER A 108 14.79 -1.96 -11.01
C SER A 108 15.85 -0.96 -10.53
N ASP A 109 15.42 0.07 -9.79
CA ASP A 109 16.24 1.27 -9.58
C ASP A 109 17.07 1.19 -8.29
N VAL A 110 16.75 0.27 -7.39
CA VAL A 110 17.35 0.17 -6.05
C VAL A 110 17.83 -1.25 -5.74
N ALA A 111 16.92 -2.22 -5.62
CA ALA A 111 17.28 -3.55 -5.11
C ALA A 111 18.24 -4.31 -6.04
N CYS A 112 17.97 -4.25 -7.34
CA CYS A 112 18.68 -4.99 -8.37
C CYS A 112 19.44 -4.09 -9.34
N LYS A 113 19.66 -2.83 -8.94
CA LYS A 113 20.41 -1.87 -9.76
C LYS A 113 21.80 -2.40 -10.08
N GLY A 114 22.08 -2.58 -11.36
CA GLY A 114 23.38 -3.06 -11.86
C GLY A 114 23.66 -4.54 -11.62
N LYS A 115 22.65 -5.34 -11.23
CA LYS A 115 22.76 -6.79 -11.05
C LYS A 115 22.12 -7.50 -12.24
N ASP A 116 22.63 -8.68 -12.56
CA ASP A 116 21.90 -9.63 -13.42
C ASP A 116 20.71 -10.26 -12.68
N ASN A 117 19.89 -11.01 -13.43
CA ASN A 117 18.67 -11.61 -12.90
C ASN A 117 18.95 -12.66 -11.83
N GLU A 118 20.00 -13.46 -12.01
CA GLU A 118 20.39 -14.52 -11.07
C GLU A 118 20.84 -13.95 -9.72
N SER A 119 21.69 -12.93 -9.73
CA SER A 119 22.19 -12.26 -8.54
C SER A 119 21.06 -11.50 -7.82
N CYS A 120 20.22 -10.80 -8.57
CA CYS A 120 19.02 -10.14 -8.04
C CYS A 120 18.08 -11.14 -7.35
N LYS A 121 17.82 -12.28 -8.00
CA LYS A 121 16.96 -13.32 -7.46
C LYS A 121 17.53 -13.92 -6.17
N ALA A 122 18.84 -14.18 -6.12
CA ALA A 122 19.50 -14.71 -4.93
C ALA A 122 19.38 -13.73 -3.74
N ASP A 123 19.54 -12.43 -3.98
CA ASP A 123 19.40 -11.41 -2.93
C ASP A 123 17.95 -11.31 -2.40
N MET A 124 16.97 -11.57 -3.25
CA MET A 124 15.54 -11.45 -2.91
C MET A 124 14.92 -12.76 -2.42
N GLU A 125 15.60 -13.90 -2.56
CA GLU A 125 15.10 -15.25 -2.25
C GLU A 125 14.46 -15.39 -0.87
N ASN A 126 15.07 -14.77 0.14
CA ASN A 126 14.63 -14.88 1.54
C ASN A 126 13.74 -13.70 1.98
N SER A 127 13.08 -13.06 1.01
CA SER A 127 12.21 -11.90 1.29
C SER A 127 10.82 -12.34 1.73
N LEU A 128 10.35 -11.76 2.84
CA LEU A 128 8.94 -11.81 3.22
C LEU A 128 8.14 -10.75 2.45
N PHE A 129 7.10 -11.18 1.73
CA PHE A 129 6.07 -10.32 1.17
C PHE A 129 4.89 -10.24 2.13
N TRP A 130 4.56 -9.04 2.58
CA TRP A 130 3.41 -8.76 3.43
C TRP A 130 2.32 -8.09 2.60
N ILE A 131 1.21 -8.81 2.38
CA ILE A 131 0.01 -8.23 1.77
C ILE A 131 -0.97 -7.95 2.89
N GLY A 132 -1.04 -6.69 3.30
CA GLY A 132 -1.97 -6.19 4.30
C GLY A 132 -3.40 -6.13 3.78
N GLU A 133 -4.28 -5.54 4.59
CA GLU A 133 -5.67 -5.32 4.20
C GLU A 133 -5.73 -4.45 2.93
N ILE A 134 -6.64 -4.85 2.04
CA ILE A 134 -7.05 -4.12 0.84
C ILE A 134 -8.54 -4.37 0.61
N GLY A 135 -9.25 -3.34 0.16
CA GLY A 135 -10.64 -3.46 -0.28
C GLY A 135 -11.64 -2.73 0.61
N ILE A 136 -11.40 -2.58 1.92
CA ILE A 136 -12.33 -1.86 2.80
C ILE A 136 -12.53 -0.41 2.34
N ASP A 137 -11.46 0.23 1.85
CA ASP A 137 -11.50 1.58 1.31
C ASP A 137 -12.43 1.69 0.09
N ASP A 138 -12.49 0.67 -0.77
CA ASP A 138 -13.42 0.63 -1.90
C ASP A 138 -14.89 0.61 -1.43
N TYR A 139 -15.19 -0.17 -0.39
CA TYR A 139 -16.53 -0.19 0.21
C TYR A 139 -16.86 1.16 0.84
N VAL A 140 -15.95 1.73 1.64
CA VAL A 140 -16.14 3.03 2.30
C VAL A 140 -16.35 4.13 1.26
N ARG A 141 -15.66 4.07 0.12
CA ARG A 141 -15.86 5.01 -0.99
C ARG A 141 -17.19 4.82 -1.71
N ALA A 142 -17.68 3.59 -1.80
CA ALA A 142 -19.00 3.29 -2.35
C ALA A 142 -20.16 3.56 -1.38
N LEU A 143 -19.90 3.77 -0.08
CA LEU A 143 -20.95 4.14 0.88
C LEU A 143 -21.64 5.43 0.43
N ARG A 144 -22.97 5.40 0.39
CA ARG A 144 -23.85 6.48 -0.11
C ARG A 144 -23.74 6.77 -1.61
N SER A 145 -22.99 5.97 -2.37
CA SER A 145 -23.09 5.94 -3.82
C SER A 145 -24.34 5.17 -4.26
N LYS A 146 -24.68 5.24 -5.56
CA LYS A 146 -25.73 4.41 -6.17
C LYS A 146 -25.23 3.01 -6.56
N VAL A 147 -23.94 2.74 -6.36
CA VAL A 147 -23.32 1.48 -6.76
C VAL A 147 -23.62 0.40 -5.72
N SER A 148 -23.96 -0.80 -6.19
CA SER A 148 -24.24 -1.95 -5.33
C SER A 148 -22.97 -2.44 -4.63
N LEU A 149 -23.02 -2.66 -3.32
CA LEU A 149 -21.91 -3.26 -2.57
C LEU A 149 -21.55 -4.66 -3.07
N ARG A 150 -22.55 -5.41 -3.60
CA ARG A 150 -22.30 -6.71 -4.23
C ARG A 150 -21.47 -6.56 -5.51
N TRP A 151 -21.75 -5.52 -6.30
CA TRP A 151 -20.97 -5.22 -7.50
C TRP A 151 -19.54 -4.82 -7.14
N ILE A 152 -19.36 -3.99 -6.09
CA ILE A 152 -18.02 -3.64 -5.57
C ILE A 152 -17.25 -4.89 -5.19
N LYS A 153 -17.87 -5.81 -4.43
CA LYS A 153 -17.28 -7.10 -4.07
C LYS A 153 -16.83 -7.88 -5.31
N ASP A 154 -17.73 -8.07 -6.26
CA ASP A 154 -17.47 -8.89 -7.45
C ASP A 154 -16.34 -8.29 -8.31
N MET A 155 -16.32 -6.97 -8.46
CA MET A 155 -15.25 -6.27 -9.18
C MET A 155 -13.93 -6.28 -8.43
N ALA A 156 -13.94 -6.13 -7.10
CA ALA A 156 -12.73 -6.15 -6.27
C ALA A 156 -12.07 -7.53 -6.34
N MET A 157 -12.85 -8.62 -6.19
CA MET A 157 -12.34 -9.98 -6.36
C MET A 157 -11.71 -10.17 -7.75
N ALA A 158 -12.38 -9.73 -8.82
CA ALA A 158 -11.86 -9.85 -10.18
C ALA A 158 -10.57 -9.04 -10.43
N HIS A 159 -10.38 -7.90 -9.74
CA HIS A 159 -9.14 -7.13 -9.81
C HIS A 159 -8.03 -7.79 -8.99
N THR A 160 -8.30 -8.12 -7.73
CA THR A 160 -7.31 -8.79 -6.86
C THR A 160 -6.82 -10.11 -7.46
N SER A 161 -7.70 -10.92 -8.05
CA SER A 161 -7.28 -12.16 -8.72
C SER A 161 -6.32 -11.92 -9.88
N ARG A 162 -6.45 -10.81 -10.62
CA ARG A 162 -5.54 -10.46 -11.72
C ARG A 162 -4.20 -9.91 -11.23
N LEU A 163 -4.18 -9.29 -10.05
CA LEU A 163 -2.97 -8.77 -9.42
C LEU A 163 -2.09 -9.89 -8.83
N LEU A 164 -2.68 -11.06 -8.57
CA LEU A 164 -2.01 -12.23 -7.97
C LEU A 164 -1.71 -13.36 -8.97
N ALA A 165 -2.15 -13.22 -10.23
CA ALA A 165 -1.92 -14.19 -11.30
C ALA A 165 -0.63 -13.87 -12.06
#